data_AF-A0AAX6EUJ2-F1
#
_entry.id   AF-A0AAX6EUJ2-F1
#
_cell.length_a   1.000
_cell.length_b   1.000
_cell.length_c   1.000
_cell.angle_alpha   90.00
_cell.angle_beta   90.00
_cell.angle_gamma   90.00
#
_symmetry.space_group_name_H-M   'P 1'
#
loop_
_entity.id
_entity.type
_entity.pdbx_description
1 polymer ?
#
loop_
_entity_poly.entity_id
_entity_poly.type
_entity_poly.pdbx_seq_one_letter_code
_entity_poly.pdbx_strand_id
1 'polypeptide(L)'
;MLLSRAHVLSEKWGGIPVVLAGDFNSTPDSAMYEFLSTSELNITAHDKRYISGQDRLQFSLYALPRLLKCSWTSEELKNASGNPKCTLLKHPLELRSSYASVKGNVQTRCPYGEPVATTYHLKFVGTVDYLWYSTGLVPTRVLDMLPMATLKATGGLPSKEIGSDHLALVSEFMFAECREKHPQNPTEITVTEEREDNLIQS
;
A
#
# COMPACT_ATOMS: atom_id res chain seq x y z
N MET A 1 0.94 -7.40 -16.02
CA MET A 1 1.73 -6.86 -14.89
C MET A 1 1.54 -7.75 -13.66
N LEU A 2 2.45 -7.74 -12.69
CA LEU A 2 2.46 -8.66 -11.52
C LEU A 2 1.14 -8.67 -10.75
N LEU A 3 0.62 -7.49 -10.38
CA LEU A 3 -0.61 -7.34 -9.59
C LEU A 3 -1.84 -7.94 -10.30
N SER A 4 -1.95 -7.75 -11.62
CA SER A 4 -3.02 -8.37 -12.41
C SER A 4 -2.92 -9.89 -12.40
N ARG A 5 -1.71 -10.46 -12.46
CA ARG A 5 -1.51 -11.92 -12.39
C ARG A 5 -1.84 -12.47 -11.01
N ALA A 6 -1.43 -11.77 -9.95
CA ALA A 6 -1.77 -12.14 -8.58
C ALA A 6 -3.29 -12.11 -8.34
N HIS A 7 -3.99 -11.10 -8.87
CA HIS A 7 -5.46 -11.06 -8.83
C HIS A 7 -6.11 -12.21 -9.60
N VAL A 8 -5.68 -12.48 -10.85
CA VAL A 8 -6.20 -13.62 -11.62
C VAL A 8 -5.98 -14.94 -10.89
N LEU A 9 -4.83 -15.10 -10.21
CA LEU A 9 -4.57 -16.28 -9.40
C LEU A 9 -5.50 -16.36 -8.19
N SER A 10 -5.71 -15.25 -7.48
CA SER A 10 -6.67 -15.16 -6.37
C SER A 10 -8.08 -15.58 -6.81
N GLU A 11 -8.59 -15.00 -7.90
CA GLU A 11 -9.91 -15.30 -8.46
C GLU A 11 -10.03 -16.76 -8.89
N LYS A 12 -8.99 -17.32 -9.51
CA LYS A 12 -8.95 -18.74 -9.92
C LYS A 12 -9.19 -19.70 -8.75
N TRP A 13 -8.81 -19.30 -7.53
CA TRP A 13 -8.95 -20.10 -6.33
C TRP A 13 -10.05 -19.58 -5.40
N GLY A 14 -11.05 -18.86 -5.92
CA GLY A 14 -12.21 -18.41 -5.15
C GLY A 14 -11.98 -17.12 -4.38
N GLY A 15 -11.16 -16.22 -4.91
CA GLY A 15 -10.88 -14.92 -4.28
C GLY A 15 -10.02 -15.03 -3.03
N ILE A 16 -9.10 -16.01 -2.98
CA ILE A 16 -8.23 -16.21 -1.81
C ILE A 16 -7.39 -14.96 -1.53
N PRO A 17 -7.17 -14.61 -0.25
CA PRO A 17 -6.36 -13.44 0.08
C PRO A 17 -4.93 -13.57 -0.45
N VAL A 18 -4.35 -12.43 -0.84
CA VAL A 18 -3.00 -12.33 -1.38
C VAL A 18 -2.13 -11.56 -0.40
N VAL A 19 -0.92 -12.08 -0.16
CA VAL A 19 0.17 -11.33 0.47
C VAL A 19 1.27 -11.11 -0.57
N LEU A 20 1.70 -9.88 -0.74
CA LEU A 20 2.85 -9.50 -1.57
C LEU A 20 3.96 -8.99 -0.67
N ALA A 21 5.13 -9.62 -0.75
CA ALA A 21 6.29 -9.34 0.06
C ALA A 21 7.50 -9.03 -0.82
N GLY A 22 8.34 -8.09 -0.39
CA GLY A 22 9.64 -7.88 -1.02
C GLY A 22 10.22 -6.50 -0.76
N ASP A 23 11.41 -6.30 -1.33
CA ASP A 23 12.06 -5.00 -1.48
C ASP A 23 11.50 -4.31 -2.73
N PHE A 24 10.75 -3.23 -2.52
CA PHE A 24 10.16 -2.42 -3.59
C PHE A 24 11.06 -1.26 -4.02
N ASN A 25 12.20 -1.05 -3.33
CA ASN A 25 13.07 0.10 -3.50
C ASN A 25 12.27 1.42 -3.60
N SER A 26 11.23 1.54 -2.78
CA SER A 26 10.28 2.66 -2.84
C SER A 26 9.92 3.09 -1.43
N THR A 27 9.98 4.38 -1.12
CA THR A 27 9.69 4.90 0.23
C THR A 27 8.19 5.06 0.48
N PRO A 28 7.74 5.20 1.75
CA PRO A 28 6.31 5.35 2.06
C PRO A 28 5.65 6.60 1.47
N ASP A 29 6.43 7.63 1.13
CA ASP A 29 5.99 8.87 0.50
C ASP A 29 6.08 8.84 -1.05
N SER A 30 6.41 7.67 -1.62
CA SER A 30 6.62 7.50 -3.05
C SER A 30 5.32 7.30 -3.85
N ALA A 31 5.36 7.62 -5.14
CA ALA A 31 4.26 7.36 -6.07
C ALA A 31 3.94 5.86 -6.19
N MET A 32 4.95 4.99 -6.03
CA MET A 32 4.75 3.54 -6.02
C MET A 32 3.98 3.06 -4.80
N TYR A 33 4.28 3.61 -3.62
CA TYR A 33 3.53 3.30 -2.40
C TYR A 33 2.08 3.80 -2.50
N GLU A 34 1.88 5.01 -3.05
CA GLU A 34 0.55 5.53 -3.36
C GLU A 34 -0.20 4.57 -4.28
N PHE A 35 0.37 4.20 -5.42
CA PHE A 35 -0.26 3.28 -6.36
C PHE A 35 -0.71 1.97 -5.72
N LEU A 36 0.16 1.35 -4.91
CA LEU A 36 -0.14 0.09 -4.22
C LEU A 36 -1.26 0.23 -3.18
N SER A 37 -1.26 1.33 -2.42
CA SER A 37 -2.20 1.55 -1.32
C SER A 37 -3.57 2.08 -1.77
N THR A 38 -3.62 2.90 -2.82
CA THR A 38 -4.87 3.50 -3.34
C THR A 38 -5.47 2.69 -4.49
N SER A 39 -4.71 1.74 -5.05
CA SER A 39 -5.05 0.99 -6.27
C SER A 39 -5.09 1.81 -7.56
N GLU A 40 -4.78 3.12 -7.50
CA GLU A 40 -4.74 3.99 -8.67
C GLU A 40 -3.66 5.07 -8.57
N LEU A 41 -3.08 5.44 -9.71
CA LEU A 41 -2.05 6.46 -9.75
C LEU A 41 -2.15 7.28 -11.03
N ASN A 42 -2.28 8.59 -10.90
CA ASN A 42 -2.08 9.49 -12.03
C ASN A 42 -0.58 9.70 -12.26
N ILE A 43 0.02 8.90 -13.14
CA ILE A 43 1.47 8.89 -13.37
C ILE A 43 2.01 10.26 -13.81
N THR A 44 1.20 11.05 -14.52
CA THR A 44 1.62 12.38 -15.02
C THR A 44 1.64 13.46 -13.95
N ALA A 45 1.04 13.20 -12.78
CA ALA A 45 1.13 14.07 -11.61
C ALA A 45 2.48 13.94 -10.89
N HIS A 46 3.25 12.88 -11.17
CA HIS A 46 4.55 12.63 -10.57
C HIS A 46 5.68 12.82 -11.58
N ASP A 47 6.79 13.36 -11.09
CA ASP A 47 8.02 13.43 -11.88
C ASP A 47 8.66 12.04 -11.94
N LYS A 48 8.90 11.56 -13.16
CA LYS A 48 9.44 10.22 -13.43
C LYS A 48 10.76 9.90 -12.72
N ARG A 49 11.51 10.93 -12.31
CA ARG A 49 12.79 10.80 -11.58
C ARG A 49 12.61 10.47 -10.09
N TYR A 50 11.41 10.67 -9.55
CA TYR A 50 11.12 10.59 -8.11
C TYR A 50 10.04 9.57 -7.78
N ILE A 51 9.74 8.66 -8.70
CA ILE A 51 8.67 7.66 -8.54
C ILE A 51 8.89 6.73 -7.33
N SER A 52 10.15 6.42 -7.00
CA SER A 52 10.51 5.61 -5.83
C SER A 52 10.64 6.39 -4.53
N GLY A 53 10.67 7.73 -4.57
CA GLY A 53 10.93 8.57 -3.39
C GLY A 53 12.32 8.43 -2.75
N GLN A 54 13.22 7.58 -3.28
CA GLN A 54 14.61 7.49 -2.85
C GLN A 54 15.42 8.68 -3.39
N ASP A 55 15.28 9.87 -2.78
CA ASP A 55 16.13 11.01 -3.13
C ASP A 55 17.53 10.84 -2.51
N ARG A 56 18.57 10.91 -3.35
CA ARG A 56 19.97 10.85 -2.93
C ARG A 56 20.40 12.25 -2.47
N LEU A 57 19.95 12.70 -1.30
CA LEU A 57 20.35 14.04 -0.85
C LEU A 57 21.76 14.05 -0.26
N GLN A 58 22.70 14.70 -0.97
CA GLN A 58 23.44 15.87 -0.48
C GLN A 58 24.32 16.51 -1.58
N PHE A 59 24.11 17.81 -1.82
CA PHE A 59 24.91 18.76 -2.61
C PHE A 59 25.47 18.29 -3.96
N SER A 60 24.71 18.53 -5.03
CA SER A 60 25.33 18.73 -6.34
C SER A 60 24.64 19.85 -7.11
N LEU A 61 25.44 20.58 -7.89
CA LEU A 61 25.06 21.60 -8.87
C LEU A 61 24.02 21.10 -9.91
N TYR A 62 23.61 19.82 -9.85
CA TYR A 62 22.48 19.21 -10.57
C TYR A 62 21.09 19.53 -10.00
N ALA A 63 20.89 20.66 -9.31
CA ALA A 63 19.55 21.15 -8.96
C ALA A 63 18.85 21.85 -10.15
N LEU A 64 19.59 22.25 -11.18
CA LEU A 64 19.06 22.89 -12.38
C LEU A 64 17.96 22.05 -13.11
N PRO A 65 18.10 20.72 -13.25
CA PRO A 65 17.06 19.87 -13.83
C PRO A 65 15.76 19.81 -13.00
N ARG A 66 15.76 20.18 -11.71
CA ARG A 66 14.53 20.22 -10.88
C ARG A 66 13.57 21.34 -11.33
N LEU A 67 14.09 22.38 -11.98
CA LEU A 67 13.31 23.49 -12.56
C LEU A 67 12.67 23.14 -13.90
N LEU A 68 13.18 22.12 -14.60
CA LEU A 68 12.59 21.65 -15.84
C LEU A 68 11.52 20.62 -15.52
N LYS A 69 10.26 20.97 -15.78
CA LYS A 69 9.12 20.06 -15.70
C LYS A 69 9.40 18.88 -16.65
N CYS A 70 9.67 17.72 -16.06
CA CYS A 70 9.93 16.52 -16.85
C CYS A 70 8.58 15.97 -17.31
N SER A 71 8.22 16.23 -18.56
CA SER A 71 7.01 15.64 -19.15
C SER A 71 7.27 14.16 -19.48
N TRP A 72 6.22 13.38 -19.33
CA TRP A 72 6.18 12.01 -19.82
C TRP A 72 5.98 12.03 -21.34
N THR A 73 6.88 11.39 -22.08
CA THR A 73 6.68 11.14 -23.52
C THR A 73 5.75 9.95 -23.72
N SER A 74 5.14 9.84 -24.90
CA SER A 74 4.27 8.71 -25.24
C SER A 74 4.98 7.35 -25.13
N GLU A 75 6.28 7.29 -25.46
CA GLU A 75 7.06 6.06 -25.34
C GLU A 75 7.36 5.72 -23.88
N GLU A 76 7.65 6.72 -23.05
CA GLU A 76 7.82 6.51 -21.60
C GLU A 76 6.52 6.08 -20.92
N LEU A 77 5.38 6.66 -21.32
CA LEU A 77 4.06 6.21 -20.86
C LEU A 77 3.79 4.77 -21.28
N LYS A 78 4.12 4.40 -22.52
CA LYS A 78 3.98 3.03 -23.00
C LYS A 78 4.88 2.07 -22.22
N ASN A 79 6.10 2.46 -21.88
CA ASN A 79 7.02 1.63 -21.10
C ASN A 79 6.55 1.46 -19.65
N ALA A 80 6.02 2.51 -19.03
CA ALA A 80 5.56 2.46 -17.64
C ALA A 80 4.18 1.80 -17.47
N SER A 81 3.25 2.04 -18.40
CA SER A 81 1.84 1.61 -18.28
C SER A 81 1.43 0.49 -19.23
N GLY A 82 2.26 0.18 -20.24
CA GLY A 82 1.89 -0.67 -21.37
C GLY A 82 1.08 0.04 -22.46
N ASN A 83 0.67 1.30 -22.26
CA ASN A 83 -0.18 2.06 -23.19
C ASN A 83 0.30 3.53 -23.33
N PRO A 84 0.60 4.02 -24.55
CA PRO A 84 1.18 5.36 -24.74
C PRO A 84 0.27 6.53 -24.34
N LYS A 85 -1.02 6.29 -24.08
CA LYS A 85 -2.00 7.31 -23.67
C LYS A 85 -2.53 7.09 -22.26
N CYS A 86 -2.07 6.05 -21.56
CA CYS A 86 -2.56 5.76 -20.21
C CYS A 86 -1.84 6.63 -19.20
N THR A 87 -2.57 7.58 -18.63
CA THR A 87 -2.08 8.46 -17.55
C THR A 87 -2.55 8.00 -16.17
N LEU A 88 -3.62 7.21 -16.11
CA LEU A 88 -4.20 6.69 -14.87
C LEU A 88 -3.96 5.18 -14.80
N LEU A 89 -2.98 4.79 -14.00
CA LEU A 89 -2.71 3.39 -13.68
C LEU A 89 -3.74 2.90 -12.68
N LYS A 90 -4.18 1.64 -12.82
CA LYS A 90 -5.06 0.97 -11.86
C LYS A 90 -4.64 -0.47 -11.65
N HIS A 91 -4.89 -1.00 -10.46
CA HIS A 91 -4.83 -2.43 -10.20
C HIS A 91 -6.05 -2.91 -9.40
N PRO A 92 -6.43 -4.19 -9.52
CA PRO A 92 -7.66 -4.70 -8.91
C PRO A 92 -7.49 -5.15 -7.44
N LEU A 93 -6.27 -5.22 -6.91
CA LEU A 93 -6.03 -5.68 -5.55
C LEU A 93 -6.19 -4.53 -4.56
N GLU A 94 -7.11 -4.61 -3.61
CA GLU A 94 -7.20 -3.64 -2.50
C GLU A 94 -6.11 -3.92 -1.46
N LEU A 95 -4.90 -3.41 -1.69
CA LEU A 95 -3.73 -3.71 -0.84
C LEU A 95 -3.58 -2.72 0.32
N ARG A 96 -3.09 -3.23 1.45
CA ARG A 96 -2.66 -2.44 2.60
C ARG A 96 -1.34 -2.98 3.13
N SER A 97 -0.51 -2.11 3.69
CA SER A 97 0.70 -2.55 4.38
C SER A 97 0.35 -3.06 5.79
N SER A 98 0.88 -4.22 6.16
CA SER A 98 0.71 -4.79 7.49
C SER A 98 1.31 -3.90 8.59
N TYR A 99 2.47 -3.30 8.34
CA TYR A 99 3.15 -2.44 9.31
C TYR A 99 2.41 -1.12 9.53
N ALA A 100 1.84 -0.53 8.47
CA ALA A 100 0.98 0.64 8.57
C ALA A 100 -0.39 0.32 9.23
N SER A 101 -0.86 -0.93 9.13
CA SER A 101 -2.15 -1.36 9.69
C SER A 101 -2.09 -1.68 11.19
N VAL A 102 -0.94 -2.13 11.70
CA VAL A 102 -0.75 -2.48 13.11
C VAL A 102 -0.10 -1.32 13.85
N LYS A 103 -0.70 -0.90 14.97
CA LYS A 103 -0.17 0.20 15.79
C LYS A 103 1.23 -0.14 16.30
N GLY A 104 2.23 0.62 15.84
CA GLY A 104 3.62 0.50 16.27
C GLY A 104 4.04 1.53 17.33
N ASN A 105 5.31 1.49 17.72
CA ASN A 105 5.93 2.45 18.61
C ASN A 105 6.28 3.75 17.86
N VAL A 106 6.00 4.91 18.47
CA VAL A 106 6.30 6.22 17.90
C VAL A 106 7.79 6.47 17.63
N GLN A 107 8.68 5.72 18.29
CA GLN A 107 10.13 5.79 18.07
C GLN A 107 10.62 4.93 16.90
N THR A 108 9.81 3.98 16.45
CA THR A 108 10.14 3.00 15.40
C THR A 108 9.28 3.18 14.15
N ARG A 109 8.26 4.04 14.21
CA ARG A 109 7.35 4.35 13.11
C ARG A 109 7.50 5.77 12.57
N CYS A 110 7.43 5.89 11.26
CA CYS A 110 7.33 7.18 10.58
C CYS A 110 5.86 7.65 10.51
N PRO A 111 5.58 8.89 10.03
CA PRO A 111 4.21 9.42 9.95
C PRO A 111 3.22 8.57 9.12
N TYR A 112 3.73 7.72 8.21
CA TYR A 112 2.91 6.81 7.40
C TYR A 112 2.51 5.52 8.14
N GLY A 113 2.93 5.35 9.40
CA GLY A 113 2.72 4.12 10.18
C GLY A 113 3.70 2.99 9.81
N GLU A 114 4.60 3.23 8.86
CA GLU A 114 5.66 2.30 8.46
C GLU A 114 6.88 2.40 9.37
N PRO A 115 7.80 1.42 9.38
CA PRO A 115 9.08 1.56 10.04
C PRO A 115 9.82 2.84 9.66
N VAL A 116 10.67 3.33 10.56
CA VAL A 116 11.61 4.42 10.25
C VAL A 116 12.66 3.99 9.23
N ALA A 117 13.07 2.72 9.27
CA ALA A 117 13.94 2.11 8.28
C ALA A 117 13.80 0.59 8.26
N THR A 118 13.84 0.01 7.07
CA THR A 118 14.01 -1.42 6.83
C THR A 118 15.38 -1.74 6.27
N THR A 119 16.10 -0.73 5.76
CA THR A 119 17.49 -0.83 5.31
C THR A 119 18.31 0.34 5.84
N TYR A 120 19.58 0.10 6.11
CA TYR A 120 20.51 1.17 6.52
C TYR A 120 21.92 0.91 6.02
N HIS A 121 22.32 1.56 4.93
CA HIS A 121 23.68 1.51 4.40
C HIS A 121 24.18 2.92 4.02
N LEU A 122 25.43 3.03 3.57
CA LEU A 122 26.10 4.32 3.33
C LEU A 122 25.36 5.26 2.36
N LYS A 123 24.54 4.72 1.45
CA LYS A 123 23.88 5.49 0.39
C LYS A 123 22.43 5.85 0.74
N PHE A 124 21.80 5.13 1.66
CA PHE A 124 20.38 5.26 1.94
C PHE A 124 20.03 4.65 3.30
N VAL A 125 19.11 5.31 4.00
CA VAL A 125 18.44 4.81 5.19
C VAL A 125 16.96 5.10 5.03
N GLY A 126 16.12 4.09 5.22
CA GLY A 126 14.69 4.25 5.07
C GLY A 126 13.97 2.93 4.88
N THR A 127 12.67 3.03 4.65
CA THR A 127 11.80 1.87 4.45
C THR A 127 11.59 1.65 2.96
N VAL A 128 11.93 0.46 2.50
CA VAL A 128 11.76 0.01 1.11
C VAL A 128 11.21 -1.41 1.01
N ASP A 129 11.19 -2.13 2.12
CA ASP A 129 10.64 -3.46 2.22
C ASP A 129 9.22 -3.38 2.77
N TYR A 130 8.30 -4.17 2.21
CA TYR A 130 6.90 -4.17 2.63
C TYR A 130 6.29 -5.57 2.64
N LEU A 131 5.29 -5.74 3.49
CA LEU A 131 4.36 -6.86 3.51
C LEU A 131 2.95 -6.32 3.25
N TRP A 132 2.56 -6.29 1.97
CA TRP A 132 1.24 -5.89 1.51
C TRP A 132 0.27 -7.07 1.60
N TYR A 133 -0.97 -6.82 2.01
CA TYR A 133 -2.02 -7.83 2.06
C TYR A 133 -3.32 -7.30 1.42
N SER A 134 -4.08 -8.19 0.79
CA SER A 134 -5.43 -7.88 0.28
C SER A 134 -6.50 -8.12 1.34
N THR A 135 -7.75 -7.76 1.01
CA THR A 135 -8.93 -8.11 1.81
C THR A 135 -9.01 -9.60 2.14
N GLY A 136 -9.63 -9.93 3.28
CA GLY A 136 -9.76 -11.30 3.78
C GLY A 136 -8.64 -11.72 4.74
N LEU A 137 -7.63 -10.86 4.94
CA LEU A 137 -6.65 -10.98 6.02
C LEU A 137 -6.70 -9.76 6.93
N VAL A 138 -6.40 -10.00 8.21
CA VAL A 138 -6.21 -8.96 9.22
C VAL A 138 -4.85 -9.20 9.88
N PRO A 139 -3.89 -8.26 9.78
CA PRO A 139 -2.64 -8.37 10.51
C PRO A 139 -2.90 -8.14 12.00
N THR A 140 -2.50 -9.08 12.85
CA THR A 140 -2.70 -9.01 14.30
C THR A 140 -1.50 -8.42 15.00
N ARG A 141 -0.29 -8.78 14.54
CA ARG A 141 0.99 -8.37 15.14
C ARG A 141 2.04 -8.27 14.05
N VAL A 142 3.02 -7.41 14.29
CA VAL A 142 4.24 -7.29 13.49
C VAL A 142 5.45 -7.30 14.41
N LEU A 143 6.59 -7.81 13.93
CA LEU A 143 7.87 -7.62 14.62
C LEU A 143 8.25 -6.15 14.55
N ASP A 144 8.42 -5.50 15.69
CA ASP A 144 8.80 -4.09 15.70
C ASP A 144 10.26 -3.90 15.23
N MET A 145 10.54 -2.71 14.69
CA MET A 145 11.85 -2.37 14.12
C MET A 145 12.75 -1.69 15.12
N LEU A 146 14.05 -1.71 14.83
CA LEU A 146 15.03 -1.03 15.66
C LEU A 146 14.80 0.50 15.62
N PRO A 147 14.78 1.19 16.76
CA PRO A 147 14.78 2.66 16.78
C PRO A 147 15.97 3.21 16.01
N MET A 148 15.81 4.37 15.39
CA MET A 148 16.86 5.01 14.59
C MET A 148 18.18 5.23 15.37
N ALA A 149 18.10 5.46 16.69
CA ALA A 149 19.27 5.59 17.54
C ALA A 149 20.09 4.28 17.63
N THR A 150 19.40 3.14 17.75
CA THR A 150 20.02 1.81 17.78
C THR A 150 20.63 1.47 16.42
N LEU A 151 19.95 1.78 15.31
CA LEU A 151 20.50 1.60 13.97
C LEU A 151 21.77 2.42 13.76
N LYS A 152 21.77 3.70 14.16
CA LYS A 152 22.96 4.56 14.08
C LYS A 152 24.14 4.01 14.89
N ALA A 153 23.87 3.38 16.04
CA ALA A 153 24.91 2.79 16.87
C ALA A 153 25.63 1.60 16.21
N THR A 154 25.03 0.94 15.21
CA THR A 154 25.72 -0.12 14.45
C THR A 154 26.75 0.42 13.46
N GLY A 155 26.72 1.72 13.15
CA GLY A 155 27.55 2.33 12.10
C GLY A 155 27.09 2.04 10.66
N GLY A 156 25.87 1.52 10.50
CA GLY A 156 25.34 1.01 9.24
C GLY A 156 25.21 -0.52 9.24
N LEU A 157 24.59 -1.04 8.20
CA LEU A 157 24.36 -2.45 7.95
C LEU A 157 25.00 -2.85 6.60
N PRO A 158 25.45 -4.12 6.44
CA PRO A 158 25.58 -5.13 7.50
C PRO A 158 26.58 -4.70 8.60
N SER A 159 26.46 -5.30 9.78
CA SER A 159 27.30 -5.07 10.95
C SER A 159 27.84 -6.39 11.50
N LYS A 160 28.62 -6.35 12.59
CA LYS A 160 29.15 -7.55 13.23
C LYS A 160 28.01 -8.47 13.75
N GLU A 161 26.90 -7.88 14.17
CA GLU A 161 25.74 -8.58 14.73
C GLU A 161 24.66 -8.88 13.69
N ILE A 162 24.59 -8.13 12.59
CA ILE A 162 23.53 -8.23 11.57
C ILE A 162 24.16 -8.43 10.19
N GLY A 163 23.97 -9.62 9.61
CA GLY A 163 24.61 -10.03 8.36
C GLY A 163 24.03 -9.47 7.06
N SER A 164 22.93 -8.71 7.10
CA SER A 164 22.30 -8.07 5.95
C SER A 164 22.19 -6.56 6.17
N ASP A 165 22.20 -5.80 5.08
CA ASP A 165 21.86 -4.38 5.05
C ASP A 165 20.36 -4.11 5.24
N HIS A 166 19.52 -5.13 5.08
CA HIS A 166 18.07 -5.09 5.32
C HIS A 166 17.69 -5.83 6.61
N LEU A 167 16.63 -5.36 7.25
CA LEU A 167 16.00 -5.95 8.43
C LEU A 167 14.82 -6.83 8.00
N ALA A 168 14.71 -8.01 8.59
CA ALA A 168 13.64 -8.93 8.27
C ALA A 168 12.27 -8.38 8.73
N LEU A 169 11.30 -8.37 7.81
CA LEU A 169 9.90 -8.11 8.14
C LEU A 169 9.21 -9.40 8.59
N VAL A 170 8.46 -9.32 9.69
CA VAL A 170 7.56 -10.38 10.14
C VAL A 170 6.19 -9.79 10.46
N SER A 171 5.13 -10.46 10.00
CA SER A 171 3.74 -10.15 10.31
C SER A 171 2.96 -11.43 10.58
N GLU A 172 2.11 -11.40 11.60
CA GLU A 172 1.11 -12.43 11.88
C GLU A 172 -0.22 -11.99 11.28
N PHE A 173 -0.89 -12.90 10.58
CA PHE A 173 -2.19 -12.65 9.95
C PHE A 173 -3.25 -13.62 10.47
N MET A 174 -4.46 -13.12 10.60
CA MET A 174 -5.68 -13.92 10.75
C MET A 174 -6.53 -13.81 9.48
N PHE A 175 -7.24 -14.86 9.12
CA PHE A 175 -8.29 -14.77 8.12
C PHE A 175 -9.48 -13.99 8.69
N ALA A 176 -9.95 -13.00 7.93
CA ALA A 176 -11.17 -12.28 8.28
C ALA A 176 -12.37 -13.21 8.07
N GLU A 177 -13.36 -13.18 8.97
CA GLU A 177 -14.60 -13.92 8.76
C GLU A 177 -15.28 -13.43 7.47
N CYS A 178 -15.58 -14.36 6.56
CA CYS A 178 -16.43 -14.07 5.41
C CYS A 178 -17.80 -13.63 5.94
N ARG A 179 -18.11 -12.34 5.85
CA ARG A 179 -19.50 -11.91 5.86
C ARG A 179 -20.12 -12.46 4.59
N GLU A 180 -20.77 -13.62 4.68
CA GLU A 180 -21.72 -14.01 3.66
C GLU A 180 -22.72 -12.87 3.54
N LYS A 181 -22.76 -12.24 2.36
CA LYS A 181 -23.89 -11.38 2.01
C LYS A 181 -25.09 -12.30 1.89
N HIS A 182 -25.79 -12.55 3.00
CA HIS A 182 -27.09 -13.19 2.95
C HIS A 182 -27.94 -12.41 1.93
N PRO A 183 -28.51 -13.06 0.91
CA PRO A 183 -29.45 -12.38 0.03
C PRO A 183 -30.59 -11.87 0.90
N GLN A 184 -30.79 -10.55 0.91
CA GLN A 184 -31.97 -9.97 1.53
C GLN A 184 -33.18 -10.52 0.77
N ASN A 185 -33.94 -11.42 1.42
CA ASN A 185 -35.29 -11.73 0.97
C ASN A 185 -36.09 -10.43 0.98
N PRO A 186 -36.75 -10.05 -0.13
CA PRO A 186 -37.65 -8.90 -0.11
C PRO A 186 -38.81 -9.26 0.80
N THR A 187 -38.84 -8.65 2.00
CA THR A 187 -39.90 -8.89 2.97
C THR A 187 -41.07 -7.97 2.64
N GLU A 188 -42.21 -8.63 2.39
CA GLU A 188 -43.61 -8.21 2.41
C GLU A 188 -43.94 -6.71 2.49
N ILE A 189 -44.68 -6.28 1.47
CA ILE A 189 -45.50 -5.08 1.46
C ILE A 189 -46.55 -5.21 2.57
N THR A 190 -46.39 -4.49 3.67
CA THR A 190 -47.48 -4.24 4.62
C THR A 190 -48.53 -3.37 3.94
N VAL A 191 -49.67 -3.98 3.61
CA VAL A 191 -50.91 -3.26 3.28
C VAL A 191 -51.42 -2.62 4.57
N THR A 192 -51.40 -1.29 4.64
CA THR A 192 -52.11 -0.53 5.68
C THR A 192 -53.60 -0.52 5.34
N GLU A 193 -54.41 -1.18 6.16
CA GLU A 193 -55.86 -1.01 6.15
C GLU A 193 -56.21 0.43 6.59
N GLU A 194 -56.78 1.21 5.67
CA GLU A 194 -57.48 2.45 5.99
C GLU A 194 -58.82 2.09 6.65
N ARG A 195 -59.02 2.53 7.90
CA ARG A 195 -60.33 2.53 8.54
C ARG A 195 -61.10 3.78 8.10
N GLU A 196 -62.10 3.57 7.25
CA GLU A 196 -63.19 4.52 7.04
C GLU A 196 -64.11 4.52 8.27
N ASP A 197 -64.02 5.57 9.08
CA ASP A 197 -65.08 5.91 10.03
C ASP A 197 -66.14 6.74 9.30
N ASN A 198 -67.28 6.13 8.98
CA ASN A 198 -68.51 6.84 8.62
C ASN A 198 -69.68 6.38 9.48
N LEU A 199 -70.29 7.36 10.16
CA LEU A 199 -71.57 7.38 10.87
C LEU A 199 -72.64 6.43 10.31
N ILE A 200 -73.47 5.78 11.16
CA ILE A 200 -74.94 6.01 11.28
C ILE A 200 -75.45 5.59 12.69
N GLN A 201 -76.41 6.39 13.16
CA GLN A 201 -77.23 6.45 14.38
C GLN A 201 -77.91 5.17 14.91
N SER A 202 -78.12 5.13 16.24
CA SER A 202 -79.47 5.12 16.86
C SER A 202 -79.41 5.59 18.31
#